data_AF-A0A564YAB6-F1
#
_entry.id   AF-A0A564YAB6-F1
#
_cell.length_a   1.000
_cell.length_b   1.000
_cell.length_c   1.000
_cell.angle_alpha   90.00
_cell.angle_beta   90.00
_cell.angle_gamma   90.00
#
_symmetry.space_group_name_H-M   'P 1'
#
loop_
_entity.id
_entity.type
_entity.pdbx_description
1 polymer ?
#
loop_
_entity_poly.entity_id
_entity_poly.type
_entity_poly.pdbx_seq_one_letter_code
_entity_poly.pdbx_strand_id
1 'polypeptide(L)'
;MNLSKPNKDPEAFIKNVGEFHYEPSVGEIFTTWYALYQDIYENRMAGLPNETRINMLLRKFSKNYHDLYLAYLLPLSPKDFTFEETIEKCGKVFGDNTSLFNRRFKCLNLAIREGEGIHKYAAIVNRMCNAFSYGSLKKDQFRCLVFIQGLRSPCYAEIRLKLLSLLDKNPDIMLHHLVDEYNNFRSLIADSNMVESNET
;
A
#
# COMPACT_ATOMS: atom_id res chain seq x y z
N MET A 1 -12.72 50.53 11.01
CA MET A 1 -13.32 49.32 11.60
C MET A 1 -12.50 48.12 11.17
N ASN A 2 -11.72 47.53 12.06
CA ASN A 2 -11.07 46.24 11.81
C ASN A 2 -12.12 45.16 12.01
N LEU A 3 -12.64 44.60 10.91
CA LEU A 3 -13.45 43.39 10.95
C LEU A 3 -12.53 42.24 11.37
N SER A 4 -12.53 41.91 12.67
CA SER A 4 -11.88 40.68 13.12
C SER A 4 -12.53 39.52 12.39
N LYS A 5 -11.74 38.79 11.58
CA LYS A 5 -12.20 37.52 11.00
C LYS A 5 -12.76 36.67 12.15
N PRO A 6 -13.93 36.04 12.00
CA PRO A 6 -14.48 35.19 13.05
C PRO A 6 -13.42 34.14 13.38
N ASN A 7 -13.04 34.08 14.66
CA ASN A 7 -12.11 33.11 15.19
C ASN A 7 -12.79 31.73 15.13
N LYS A 8 -12.83 31.14 13.93
CA LYS A 8 -13.40 29.82 13.71
C LYS A 8 -12.45 28.83 14.35
N ASP A 9 -12.96 28.10 15.34
CA ASP A 9 -12.29 26.97 15.93
C ASP A 9 -11.71 26.07 14.82
N PRO A 10 -10.37 25.87 14.76
CA PRO A 10 -9.73 25.02 13.77
C PRO A 10 -10.31 23.60 13.73
N GLU A 11 -10.81 23.09 14.86
CA GLU A 11 -11.40 21.75 14.92
C GLU A 11 -12.71 21.64 14.13
N ALA A 12 -13.44 22.75 13.96
CA ALA A 12 -14.68 22.78 13.20
C ALA A 12 -14.46 22.41 11.72
N PHE A 13 -13.28 22.68 11.16
CA PHE A 13 -12.95 22.32 9.78
C PHE A 13 -12.82 20.81 9.56
N ILE A 14 -12.36 20.08 10.59
CA ILE A 14 -12.11 18.64 10.49
C ILE A 14 -13.26 17.77 11.01
N LYS A 15 -14.37 18.38 11.48
CA LYS A 15 -15.51 17.63 12.04
C LYS A 15 -16.05 16.55 11.09
N ASN A 16 -16.07 16.83 9.79
CA ASN A 16 -16.57 15.91 8.75
C ASN A 16 -15.46 15.13 8.04
N VAL A 17 -14.21 15.28 8.47
CA VAL A 17 -13.10 14.49 7.95
C VAL A 17 -13.08 13.17 8.70
N GLY A 18 -13.20 12.06 7.96
CA GLY A 18 -13.11 10.71 8.52
C GLY A 18 -11.70 10.41 9.04
N GLU A 19 -11.60 9.47 9.97
CA GLU A 19 -10.30 8.98 10.43
C GLU A 19 -9.52 8.36 9.26
N PHE A 20 -8.20 8.56 9.27
CA PHE A 20 -7.31 7.95 8.30
C PHE A 20 -7.05 6.49 8.65
N HIS A 21 -7.32 5.60 7.70
CA HIS A 21 -6.99 4.19 7.77
C HIS A 21 -5.95 3.86 6.70
N TYR A 22 -4.96 3.04 7.08
CA TYR A 22 -3.89 2.62 6.20
C TYR A 22 -3.95 1.11 5.97
N GLU A 23 -4.46 0.74 4.78
CA GLU A 23 -4.43 -0.61 4.24
C GLU A 23 -4.07 -0.52 2.75
N PRO A 24 -2.77 -0.45 2.40
CA PRO A 24 -2.35 -0.10 1.04
C PRO A 24 -2.81 -1.11 0.00
N SER A 25 -2.99 -2.38 0.38
CA SER A 25 -3.47 -3.39 -0.53
C SER A 25 -4.88 -3.20 -1.04
N VAL A 26 -5.76 -2.55 -0.27
CA VAL A 26 -7.14 -2.24 -0.70
C VAL A 26 -7.28 -0.81 -1.22
N GLY A 27 -6.15 -0.13 -1.44
CA GLY A 27 -6.10 1.27 -1.88
C GLY A 27 -6.43 2.29 -0.79
N GLU A 28 -6.47 1.87 0.48
CA GLU A 28 -6.62 2.78 1.61
C GLU A 28 -5.24 3.33 1.99
N ILE A 29 -4.80 4.29 1.19
CA ILE A 29 -3.51 5.00 1.32
C ILE A 29 -3.75 6.49 1.56
N PHE A 30 -2.72 7.19 2.04
CA PHE A 30 -2.83 8.61 2.39
C PHE A 30 -3.26 9.48 1.21
N THR A 31 -2.76 9.22 0.00
CA THR A 31 -3.11 10.02 -1.19
C THR A 31 -4.59 9.91 -1.55
N THR A 32 -5.17 8.71 -1.48
CA THR A 32 -6.60 8.50 -1.74
C THR A 32 -7.46 9.16 -0.68
N TRP A 33 -7.10 9.02 0.60
CA TRP A 33 -7.81 9.67 1.70
C TRP A 33 -7.70 11.20 1.64
N TYR A 34 -6.50 11.74 1.38
CA TYR A 34 -6.28 13.18 1.27
C TYR A 34 -7.07 13.79 0.10
N ALA A 35 -7.12 13.12 -1.05
CA ALA A 35 -7.90 13.56 -2.20
C ALA A 35 -9.41 13.72 -1.89
N LEU A 36 -9.98 12.86 -1.03
CA LEU A 36 -11.38 12.98 -0.60
C LEU A 36 -11.66 14.27 0.20
N TYR A 37 -10.64 14.80 0.88
CA TYR A 37 -10.73 15.96 1.76
C TYR A 37 -9.91 17.15 1.27
N GLN A 38 -9.45 17.12 0.02
CA GLN A 38 -8.53 18.11 -0.54
C GLN A 38 -9.06 19.54 -0.41
N ASP A 39 -10.35 19.77 -0.71
CA ASP A 39 -11.00 21.09 -0.54
C ASP A 39 -10.89 21.65 0.88
N ILE A 40 -10.97 20.79 1.89
CA ILE A 40 -10.90 21.21 3.30
C ILE A 40 -9.49 21.70 3.61
N TYR A 41 -8.47 20.93 3.24
CA TYR A 41 -7.08 21.22 3.57
C TYR A 41 -6.45 22.31 2.69
N GLU A 42 -6.82 22.37 1.41
CA GLU A 42 -6.23 23.30 0.44
C GLU A 42 -7.00 24.62 0.33
N ASN A 43 -8.33 24.62 0.46
CA ASN A 43 -9.11 25.85 0.31
C ASN A 43 -9.57 26.39 1.66
N ARG A 44 -10.26 25.56 2.47
CA ARG A 44 -10.91 26.04 3.70
C ARG A 44 -9.92 26.37 4.81
N MET A 45 -8.80 25.65 4.88
CA MET A 45 -7.74 25.85 5.87
C MET A 45 -6.56 26.70 5.37
N ALA A 46 -6.55 27.17 4.11
CA ALA A 46 -5.41 27.90 3.54
C ALA A 46 -4.98 29.13 4.37
N GLY A 47 -5.95 29.78 5.04
CA GLY A 47 -5.68 30.95 5.88
C GLY A 47 -5.17 30.65 7.29
N LEU A 48 -5.04 29.38 7.68
CA LEU A 48 -4.57 28.99 9.01
C LEU A 48 -3.03 28.93 9.07
N PRO A 49 -2.43 29.15 10.25
CA PRO A 49 -1.00 28.95 10.44
C PRO A 49 -0.57 27.52 10.07
N ASN A 50 0.63 27.39 9.52
CA ASN A 50 1.19 26.11 9.09
C ASN A 50 1.08 25.02 10.17
N GLU A 51 1.53 25.31 11.39
CA GLU A 51 1.46 24.39 12.54
C GLU A 51 0.02 23.95 12.83
N THR A 52 -0.96 24.85 12.68
CA THR A 52 -2.37 24.49 12.89
C THR A 52 -2.87 23.54 11.81
N ARG A 53 -2.54 23.76 10.53
CA ARG A 53 -2.92 22.87 9.43
C ARG A 53 -2.35 21.47 9.63
N ILE A 54 -1.06 21.38 10.01
CA ILE A 54 -0.37 20.11 10.29
C ILE A 54 -1.04 19.39 11.47
N ASN A 55 -1.29 20.09 12.58
CA ASN A 55 -1.94 19.49 13.75
C ASN A 55 -3.36 18.98 13.43
N MET A 56 -4.13 19.70 12.61
CA MET A 56 -5.47 19.27 12.20
C MET A 56 -5.45 18.01 11.33
N LEU A 57 -4.46 17.89 10.44
CA LEU A 57 -4.23 16.68 9.64
C LEU A 57 -3.88 15.48 10.53
N LEU A 58 -2.89 15.64 11.40
CA LEU A 58 -2.38 14.57 12.27
C LEU A 58 -3.42 14.10 13.30
N ARG A 59 -4.36 14.96 13.72
CA ARG A 59 -5.50 14.59 14.57
C ARG A 59 -6.45 13.58 13.93
N LYS A 60 -6.36 13.36 12.62
CA LYS A 60 -7.15 12.33 11.92
C LYS A 60 -6.45 10.99 11.83
N PHE A 61 -5.24 10.89 12.34
CA PHE A 61 -4.53 9.64 12.39
C PHE A 61 -4.91 8.94 13.69
N SER A 62 -5.14 7.62 13.62
CA SER A 62 -5.18 6.81 14.83
C SER A 62 -3.86 6.94 15.59
N LYS A 63 -3.87 6.67 16.90
CA LYS A 63 -2.67 6.74 17.74
C LYS A 63 -1.48 5.99 17.13
N ASN A 64 -1.71 4.79 16.59
CA ASN A 64 -0.65 3.97 16.01
C ASN A 64 -0.01 4.61 14.77
N TYR A 65 -0.82 5.21 13.88
CA TYR A 65 -0.30 5.88 12.69
C TYR A 65 0.37 7.20 13.04
N HIS A 66 -0.15 7.92 14.02
CA HIS A 66 0.48 9.13 14.53
C HIS A 66 1.88 8.84 15.09
N ASP A 67 2.01 7.83 15.97
CA ASP A 67 3.30 7.45 16.56
C ASP A 67 4.30 6.97 15.49
N LEU A 68 3.83 6.19 14.50
CA LEU A 68 4.66 5.76 13.37
C LEU A 68 5.17 6.94 12.55
N TYR A 69 4.32 7.93 12.27
CA TYR A 69 4.70 9.13 11.55
C TYR A 69 5.76 9.92 12.31
N LEU A 70 5.57 10.15 13.61
CA LEU A 70 6.54 10.86 14.44
C LEU A 70 7.90 10.14 14.49
N ALA A 71 7.89 8.81 14.63
CA ALA A 71 9.13 8.03 14.61
C ALA A 71 9.87 8.16 13.27
N TYR A 72 9.14 8.20 12.15
CA TYR A 72 9.72 8.40 10.81
C TYR A 72 10.37 9.78 10.62
N LEU A 73 9.90 10.81 11.34
CA LEU A 73 10.46 12.17 11.24
C LEU A 73 11.79 12.35 11.97
N LEU A 74 12.14 11.48 12.91
CA LEU A 74 13.31 11.67 13.77
C LEU A 74 14.60 11.88 12.95
N PRO A 75 15.47 12.81 13.37
CA PRO A 75 15.45 13.59 14.61
C PRO A 75 14.58 14.87 14.57
N LEU A 76 13.87 15.13 13.49
CA LEU A 76 13.03 16.31 13.31
C LEU A 76 11.63 16.12 13.90
N SER A 77 10.90 17.21 14.05
CA SER A 77 9.51 17.26 14.54
C SER A 77 8.56 17.77 13.45
N PRO A 78 7.24 17.55 13.58
CA PRO A 78 6.27 18.09 12.62
C PRO A 78 6.33 19.61 12.43
N LYS A 79 6.85 20.35 13.42
CA LYS A 79 6.95 21.81 13.39
C LYS A 79 8.06 22.31 12.47
N ASP A 80 9.02 21.45 12.13
CA ASP A 80 10.16 21.76 11.28
C ASP A 80 9.79 21.68 9.79
N PHE A 81 8.54 21.34 9.47
CA PHE A 81 8.05 21.15 8.11
C PHE A 81 6.92 22.11 7.78
N THR A 82 6.85 22.50 6.51
CA THR A 82 5.67 23.07 5.89
C THR A 82 4.55 22.03 5.79
N PHE A 83 3.32 22.49 5.56
CA PHE A 83 2.16 21.63 5.36
C PHE A 83 2.33 20.78 4.09
N GLU A 84 2.90 21.37 3.05
CA GLU A 84 3.16 20.72 1.78
C GLU A 84 4.23 19.61 1.94
N GLU A 85 5.32 19.85 2.67
CA GLU A 85 6.31 18.82 3.02
C GLU A 85 5.71 17.73 3.92
N THR A 86 4.79 18.10 4.82
CA THR A 86 4.06 17.14 5.67
C THR A 86 3.24 16.18 4.81
N ILE A 87 2.48 16.69 3.83
CA ILE A 87 1.72 15.87 2.87
C ILE A 87 2.66 14.92 2.11
N GLU A 88 3.79 15.41 1.62
CA GLU A 88 4.76 14.58 0.90
C GLU A 88 5.28 13.44 1.79
N LYS A 89 5.64 13.74 3.04
CA LYS A 89 6.11 12.72 3.99
C LYS A 89 5.02 11.74 4.36
N CYS A 90 3.79 12.19 4.61
CA CYS A 90 2.66 11.28 4.84
C CYS A 90 2.45 10.37 3.61
N GLY A 91 2.58 10.90 2.40
CA GLY A 91 2.53 10.12 1.16
C GLY A 91 3.66 9.09 1.04
N LYS A 92 4.85 9.35 1.59
CA LYS A 92 5.95 8.37 1.64
C LYS A 92 5.73 7.28 2.69
N VAL A 93 5.31 7.66 3.89
CA VAL A 93 5.11 6.74 5.02
C VAL A 93 3.89 5.84 4.80
N PHE A 94 2.80 6.44 4.31
CA PHE A 94 1.50 5.81 4.13
C PHE A 94 1.09 5.73 2.66
N GLY A 95 2.10 5.60 1.79
CA GLY A 95 1.94 5.43 0.36
C GLY A 95 1.65 3.98 -0.02
N ASP A 96 1.42 3.77 -1.30
CA ASP A 96 1.27 2.42 -1.82
C ASP A 96 2.65 1.77 -2.04
N ASN A 97 3.11 1.04 -1.03
CA ASN A 97 4.35 0.28 -1.07
C ASN A 97 4.16 -1.18 -1.50
N THR A 98 2.95 -1.56 -1.95
CA THR A 98 2.65 -2.93 -2.32
C THR A 98 3.07 -3.22 -3.77
N SER A 99 3.76 -4.32 -4.01
CA SER A 99 4.09 -4.74 -5.38
C SER A 99 2.82 -5.08 -6.17
N LEU A 100 2.88 -4.93 -7.48
CA LEU A 100 1.76 -5.28 -8.37
C LEU A 100 1.35 -6.75 -8.20
N PHE A 101 2.32 -7.66 -7.98
CA PHE A 101 2.03 -9.05 -7.64
C PHE A 101 1.23 -9.16 -6.35
N ASN A 102 1.61 -8.45 -5.28
CA ASN A 102 0.90 -8.51 -4.00
C ASN A 102 -0.55 -8.05 -4.12
N ARG A 103 -0.80 -6.94 -4.83
CA ARG A 103 -2.17 -6.45 -5.09
C ARG A 103 -3.00 -7.48 -5.85
N ARG A 104 -2.43 -8.04 -6.93
CA ARG A 104 -3.07 -9.06 -7.74
C ARG A 104 -3.37 -10.33 -6.95
N PHE A 105 -2.40 -10.79 -6.16
CA PHE A 105 -2.55 -11.96 -5.30
C PHE A 105 -3.63 -11.75 -4.24
N LYS A 106 -3.65 -10.60 -3.56
CA LYS A 106 -4.69 -10.31 -2.55
C LYS A 106 -6.08 -10.26 -3.17
N CYS A 107 -6.23 -9.64 -4.33
CA CYS A 107 -7.50 -9.62 -5.08
C CYS A 107 -7.99 -11.04 -5.41
N LEU A 108 -7.10 -11.94 -5.86
CA LEU A 108 -7.46 -13.34 -6.15
C LEU A 108 -7.81 -14.17 -4.93
N ASN A 109 -7.40 -13.74 -3.73
CA ASN A 109 -7.70 -14.42 -2.47
C ASN A 109 -8.77 -13.68 -1.66
N LEU A 110 -9.54 -12.76 -2.27
CA LEU A 110 -10.66 -12.13 -1.60
C LEU A 110 -11.73 -13.16 -1.22
N ALA A 111 -12.18 -13.06 0.02
CA ALA A 111 -13.31 -13.80 0.54
C ALA A 111 -14.12 -12.86 1.43
N ILE A 112 -15.45 -12.96 1.33
CA ILE A 112 -16.34 -12.22 2.22
C ILE A 112 -16.15 -12.71 3.66
N ARG A 113 -16.03 -11.78 4.60
CA ARG A 113 -15.89 -12.12 6.03
C ARG A 113 -17.25 -12.43 6.64
N GLU A 114 -17.26 -13.24 7.70
CA GLU A 114 -18.49 -13.48 8.47
C GLU A 114 -19.02 -12.15 9.03
N GLY A 115 -20.31 -11.87 8.80
CA GLY A 115 -20.94 -10.61 9.19
C GLY A 115 -20.66 -9.40 8.29
N GLU A 116 -19.89 -9.54 7.20
CA GLU A 116 -19.65 -8.43 6.27
C GLU A 116 -20.85 -8.18 5.35
N GLY A 117 -21.32 -6.92 5.30
CA GLY A 117 -22.43 -6.53 4.44
C GLY A 117 -22.07 -6.61 2.95
N ILE A 118 -22.98 -7.12 2.13
CA ILE A 118 -22.73 -7.39 0.70
C ILE A 118 -22.30 -6.16 -0.10
N HIS A 119 -22.87 -4.98 0.18
CA HIS A 119 -22.48 -3.74 -0.49
C HIS A 119 -21.07 -3.29 -0.12
N LYS A 120 -20.66 -3.51 1.14
CA LYS A 120 -19.29 -3.24 1.59
C LYS A 120 -18.31 -4.17 0.88
N TYR A 121 -18.63 -5.46 0.83
CA TYR A 121 -17.82 -6.43 0.10
C TYR A 121 -17.70 -6.11 -1.39
N ALA A 122 -18.80 -5.75 -2.06
CA ALA A 122 -18.79 -5.34 -3.46
C ALA A 122 -17.90 -4.10 -3.70
N ALA A 123 -17.92 -3.12 -2.79
CA ALA A 123 -17.03 -1.97 -2.86
C ALA A 123 -15.55 -2.36 -2.72
N ILE A 124 -15.23 -3.29 -1.81
CA ILE A 124 -13.87 -3.83 -1.66
C ILE A 124 -13.42 -4.55 -2.93
N VAL A 125 -14.26 -5.43 -3.49
CA VAL A 125 -13.99 -6.12 -4.75
C VAL A 125 -13.68 -5.11 -5.86
N ASN A 126 -14.50 -4.07 -6.01
CA ASN A 126 -14.28 -3.06 -7.05
C ASN A 126 -12.96 -2.30 -6.88
N ARG A 127 -12.61 -1.89 -5.65
CA ARG A 127 -11.33 -1.23 -5.34
C ARG A 127 -10.14 -2.16 -5.64
N MET A 128 -10.22 -3.41 -5.22
CA MET A 128 -9.16 -4.41 -5.41
C MET A 128 -8.96 -4.78 -6.88
N CYS A 129 -10.05 -4.93 -7.65
CA CYS A 129 -10.00 -5.18 -9.09
C CYS A 129 -9.43 -3.98 -9.87
N ASN A 130 -9.68 -2.75 -9.40
CA ASN A 130 -9.02 -1.58 -9.99
C ASN A 130 -7.51 -1.59 -9.69
N ALA A 131 -7.12 -1.85 -8.44
CA ALA A 131 -5.71 -1.98 -8.03
C ALA A 131 -4.99 -3.19 -8.67
N PHE A 132 -5.72 -4.22 -9.07
CA PHE A 132 -5.22 -5.38 -9.82
C PHE A 132 -4.73 -4.98 -11.23
N SER A 133 -5.24 -3.86 -11.76
CA SER A 133 -4.99 -3.38 -13.12
C SER A 133 -5.35 -4.42 -14.17
N TYR A 134 -6.60 -4.93 -14.12
CA TYR A 134 -7.05 -6.02 -14.98
C TYR A 134 -6.95 -5.67 -16.47
N GLY A 135 -7.24 -4.42 -16.84
CA GLY A 135 -7.19 -3.95 -18.24
C GLY A 135 -5.81 -4.02 -18.90
N SER A 136 -4.72 -4.06 -18.13
CA SER A 136 -3.35 -4.20 -18.65
C SER A 136 -2.77 -5.61 -18.52
N LEU A 137 -3.52 -6.56 -17.95
CA LEU A 137 -3.04 -7.92 -17.71
C LEU A 137 -3.06 -8.77 -18.99
N LYS A 138 -1.88 -9.23 -19.42
CA LYS A 138 -1.76 -10.16 -20.55
C LYS A 138 -2.12 -11.59 -20.15
N LYS A 139 -2.51 -12.42 -21.13
CA LYS A 139 -2.90 -13.82 -20.92
C LYS A 139 -1.81 -14.66 -20.21
N ASP A 140 -0.55 -14.53 -20.64
CA ASP A 140 0.54 -15.26 -19.99
C ASP A 140 0.92 -14.72 -18.62
N GLN A 141 0.79 -13.40 -18.39
CA GLN A 141 0.95 -12.82 -17.05
C GLN A 141 -0.05 -13.41 -16.06
N PHE A 142 -1.31 -13.60 -16.48
CA PHE A 142 -2.32 -14.27 -15.68
C PHE A 142 -1.93 -15.72 -15.36
N ARG A 143 -1.46 -16.47 -16.37
CA ARG A 143 -1.02 -17.86 -16.19
C ARG A 143 0.16 -17.97 -15.22
N CYS A 144 1.15 -17.08 -15.33
CA CYS A 144 2.28 -16.99 -14.41
C CYS A 144 1.84 -16.69 -12.97
N LEU A 145 0.89 -15.77 -12.79
CA LEU A 145 0.29 -15.46 -11.48
C LEU A 145 -0.39 -16.69 -10.86
N VAL A 146 -1.22 -17.40 -11.63
CA VAL A 146 -1.89 -18.62 -11.19
C VAL A 146 -0.89 -19.72 -10.83
N PHE A 147 0.17 -19.88 -11.64
CA PHE A 147 1.24 -20.84 -11.38
C PHE A 147 1.93 -20.58 -10.03
N ILE A 148 2.39 -19.35 -9.80
CA ILE A 148 3.03 -18.98 -8.53
C ILE A 148 2.05 -19.08 -7.35
N GLN A 149 0.79 -18.68 -7.54
CA GLN A 149 -0.25 -18.80 -6.50
C GLN A 149 -0.49 -20.26 -6.07
N GLY A 150 -0.27 -21.23 -6.96
CA GLY A 150 -0.36 -22.65 -6.66
C GLY A 150 0.78 -23.19 -5.80
N LEU A 151 1.94 -22.53 -5.81
CA LEU A 151 3.13 -22.94 -5.04
C LEU A 151 3.03 -22.55 -3.56
N ARG A 152 1.95 -22.90 -2.86
CA ARG A 152 1.70 -22.44 -1.47
C ARG A 152 2.49 -23.18 -0.41
N SER A 153 2.87 -24.44 -0.67
CA SER A 153 3.59 -25.26 0.29
C SER A 153 4.92 -24.61 0.73
N PRO A 154 5.33 -24.75 2.00
CA PRO A 154 6.63 -24.28 2.47
C PRO A 154 7.81 -24.87 1.69
N CYS A 155 7.69 -26.07 1.12
CA CYS A 155 8.75 -26.68 0.30
C CYS A 155 9.08 -25.87 -0.96
N TYR A 156 8.19 -24.98 -1.40
CA TYR A 156 8.42 -24.08 -2.52
C TYR A 156 8.84 -22.68 -2.09
N ALA A 157 9.14 -22.41 -0.81
CA ALA A 157 9.39 -21.04 -0.34
C ALA A 157 10.56 -20.36 -1.06
N GLU A 158 11.70 -21.04 -1.17
CA GLU A 158 12.89 -20.49 -1.80
C GLU A 158 12.69 -20.28 -3.31
N ILE A 159 12.16 -21.30 -4.01
CA ILE A 159 11.92 -21.21 -5.45
C ILE A 159 10.84 -20.16 -5.78
N ARG A 160 9.79 -20.05 -4.97
CA ARG A 160 8.75 -19.02 -5.11
C ARG A 160 9.34 -17.62 -5.01
N LEU A 161 10.29 -17.39 -4.11
CA LEU A 161 11.00 -16.10 -4.01
C LEU A 161 11.79 -15.79 -5.29
N LYS A 162 12.53 -16.78 -5.84
CA LYS A 162 13.29 -16.60 -7.08
C LYS A 162 12.38 -16.31 -8.28
N LEU A 163 11.28 -17.05 -8.42
CA LEU A 163 10.28 -16.83 -9.48
C LEU A 163 9.58 -15.47 -9.36
N LEU A 164 9.29 -15.01 -8.14
CA LEU A 164 8.75 -13.67 -7.91
C LEU A 164 9.73 -12.59 -8.36
N SER A 165 11.00 -12.71 -7.98
CA SER A 165 12.03 -11.77 -8.44
C SER A 165 12.16 -11.75 -9.95
N LEU A 166 11.99 -12.90 -10.63
CA LEU A 166 12.01 -12.97 -12.08
C LEU A 166 10.81 -12.26 -12.72
N LEU A 167 9.60 -12.42 -12.16
CA LEU A 167 8.41 -11.69 -12.64
C LEU A 167 8.54 -10.18 -12.48
N ASP A 168 9.14 -9.72 -11.38
CA ASP A 168 9.36 -8.28 -11.15
C ASP A 168 10.35 -7.70 -12.17
N LYS A 169 11.34 -8.48 -12.63
CA LYS A 169 12.34 -8.07 -13.63
C LYS A 169 11.85 -8.23 -15.07
N ASN A 170 11.06 -9.26 -15.33
CA ASN A 170 10.52 -9.59 -16.65
C ASN A 170 9.00 -9.83 -16.56
N PRO A 171 8.20 -8.76 -16.53
CA PRO A 171 6.75 -8.87 -16.39
C PRO A 171 6.09 -9.54 -17.59
N ASP A 172 6.76 -9.67 -18.74
CA ASP A 172 6.21 -10.27 -19.96
C ASP A 172 6.65 -11.73 -20.17
N ILE A 173 7.25 -12.36 -19.16
CA ILE A 173 7.63 -13.76 -19.23
C ILE A 173 6.42 -14.68 -19.50
N MET A 174 6.62 -15.64 -20.39
CA MET A 174 5.63 -16.66 -20.71
C MET A 174 5.68 -17.80 -19.70
N LEU A 175 4.55 -18.47 -19.49
CA LEU A 175 4.46 -19.55 -18.50
C LEU A 175 5.50 -20.66 -18.71
N HIS A 176 5.77 -21.07 -19.96
CA HIS A 176 6.73 -22.14 -20.21
C HIS A 176 8.15 -21.75 -19.82
N HIS A 177 8.59 -20.52 -20.13
CA HIS A 177 9.87 -20.01 -19.65
C HIS A 177 9.93 -19.92 -18.12
N LEU A 178 8.82 -19.58 -17.46
CA LEU A 178 8.76 -19.58 -15.99
C LEU A 178 8.91 -21.00 -15.41
N VAL A 179 8.38 -22.01 -16.09
CA VAL A 179 8.53 -23.43 -15.72
C VAL A 179 9.97 -23.91 -15.95
N ASP A 180 10.61 -23.47 -17.04
CA ASP A 180 12.03 -23.77 -17.30
C ASP A 180 12.91 -23.21 -16.17
N GLU A 181 12.66 -21.96 -15.77
CA GLU A 181 13.35 -21.32 -14.65
C GLU A 181 13.07 -22.00 -13.31
N TYR A 182 11.85 -22.49 -13.09
CA TYR A 182 11.56 -23.34 -11.93
C TYR A 182 12.45 -24.59 -11.93
N ASN A 183 12.58 -25.30 -13.05
CA ASN A 183 13.42 -26.49 -13.11
C ASN A 183 14.90 -26.15 -12.89
N ASN A 184 15.39 -25.05 -13.47
CA ASN A 184 16.75 -24.56 -13.26
C ASN A 184 17.02 -24.27 -11.79
N PHE A 185 16.16 -23.51 -11.11
CA PHE A 185 16.32 -23.20 -9.69
C PHE A 185 16.24 -24.45 -8.81
N ARG A 186 15.39 -25.41 -9.16
CA ARG A 186 15.29 -26.68 -8.44
C ARG A 186 16.58 -27.48 -8.53
N SER A 187 17.20 -27.55 -9.71
CA SER A 187 18.50 -28.21 -9.88
C SER A 187 19.59 -27.50 -9.06
N LEU A 188 19.65 -26.17 -9.12
CA LEU A 188 20.63 -25.40 -8.34
C LEU A 188 20.49 -25.60 -6.83
N ILE A 189 19.26 -25.73 -6.32
CA ILE A 189 19.02 -26.03 -4.90
C ILE A 189 19.54 -27.43 -4.56
N ALA A 190 19.30 -28.42 -5.42
CA ALA A 190 19.82 -29.76 -5.22
C ALA A 190 21.36 -29.79 -5.21
N ASP A 191 22.00 -29.07 -6.14
CA ASP A 191 23.46 -28.94 -6.21
C ASP A 191 24.01 -28.24 -4.96
N SER A 192 23.36 -27.17 -4.49
CA SER A 192 23.75 -26.46 -3.26
C SER A 192 23.72 -27.38 -2.04
N ASN A 193 22.64 -28.14 -1.86
CA ASN A 193 22.51 -29.08 -0.74
C ASN A 193 23.56 -30.20 -0.81
N MET A 194 23.96 -30.63 -2.00
CA MET A 194 25.03 -31.60 -2.19
C MET A 194 26.39 -31.04 -1.73
N VAL A 195 26.67 -29.76 -2.01
CA VAL A 195 27.91 -29.11 -1.54
C VAL A 195 27.91 -28.96 -0.02
N GLU A 196 26.81 -28.47 0.58
CA GLU A 196 26.69 -28.30 2.03
C GLU A 196 26.81 -29.62 2.81
N SER A 197 26.28 -30.72 2.27
CA SER A 197 26.35 -32.04 2.91
C SER A 197 27.74 -32.69 2.85
N ASN A 198 28.68 -32.15 2.07
CA ASN A 198 30.07 -32.64 2.01
C ASN A 198 31.02 -31.91 2.99
N GLU A 199 30.51 -31.00 3.84
CA GLU A 199 31.30 -30.29 4.87
C GLU A 199 31.22 -30.94 6.28
N THR A 200 30.71 -32.17 6.41
CA THR A 200 30.79 -32.99 7.64
C THR A 200 31.93 -33.99 7.60
#